data_AF-A0A847CFB1-F1
#
_entry.id   AF-A0A847CFB1-F1
#
_cell.length_a   1.000
_cell.length_b   1.000
_cell.length_c   1.000
_cell.angle_alpha   90.00
_cell.angle_beta   90.00
_cell.angle_gamma   90.00
#
_symmetry.space_group_name_H-M   'P 1'
#
loop_
_entity.id
_entity.type
_entity.pdbx_description
1 polymer ?
#
loop_
_entity_poly.entity_id
_entity_poly.type
_entity_poly.pdbx_seq_one_letter_code
_entity_poly.pdbx_strand_id
1 'polypeptide(L)'
;MSIFLYYLLLFVGSTYPGVVFLSWMQVCFLQGRGSSYLTGLIITLIVTTCLCVIVLLIIYQFAHPVDLLCNRIKKENYTPTKDEEKSILELNKKINKITVISSIIGYLFGNLITMIISIAKGDIPAVPSRIILVIIQSSLAGAAACLYTVFSFDVLIAKIRKSFKIKHIQQEQRSSKISSTLAFIILTSVFYLGINVGMVPYNLIATSNSNNIATPLSYYIGYSIFVMIVTTIYCGIPIYIILKAIRERLQLNSDKIHELAEKGDLSERIDISIVDDFGYLTSTVNEMMDTVSNTINSFKVESTSVSKSADILS
;
A
#
# COMPACT_ATOMS: atom_id res chain seq x y z
N MET A 1 14.22 3.73 -12.70
CA MET A 1 14.54 2.90 -11.52
C MET A 1 13.97 1.51 -11.73
N SER A 2 14.66 0.49 -11.23
CA SER A 2 14.19 -0.90 -11.25
C SER A 2 13.03 -1.11 -10.27
N ILE A 3 12.17 -2.09 -10.55
CA ILE A 3 11.08 -2.55 -9.69
C ILE A 3 11.62 -2.92 -8.31
N PHE A 4 12.77 -3.62 -8.28
CA PHE A 4 13.42 -3.96 -7.02
C PHE A 4 13.75 -2.73 -6.17
N LEU A 5 14.30 -1.68 -6.77
CA LEU A 5 14.70 -0.48 -6.03
C LEU A 5 13.48 0.26 -5.46
N TYR A 6 12.37 0.30 -6.19
CA TYR A 6 11.11 0.84 -5.67
C TYR A 6 10.61 0.05 -4.48
N TYR A 7 10.61 -1.29 -4.57
CA TYR A 7 10.23 -2.14 -3.45
C TYR A 7 11.13 -1.92 -2.23
N LEU A 8 12.45 -1.90 -2.45
CA LEU A 8 13.44 -1.71 -1.39
C LEU A 8 13.19 -0.42 -0.61
N LEU A 9 13.01 0.71 -1.32
CA LEU A 9 12.78 2.00 -0.68
C LEU A 9 11.47 2.02 0.11
N LEU A 10 10.40 1.44 -0.44
CA LEU A 10 9.10 1.39 0.24
C LEU A 10 9.11 0.46 1.45
N PHE A 11 9.68 -0.73 1.32
CA PHE A 11 9.71 -1.74 2.37
C PHE A 11 10.60 -1.31 3.53
N VAL A 12 11.79 -0.76 3.25
CA VAL A 12 12.66 -0.20 4.29
C VAL A 12 12.04 1.06 4.90
N GLY A 13 11.51 1.95 4.05
CA GLY A 13 10.88 3.20 4.48
C GLY A 13 9.63 3.02 5.34
N SER A 14 8.93 1.88 5.23
CA SER A 14 7.79 1.56 6.08
C SER A 14 8.19 0.75 7.32
N THR A 15 9.11 -0.21 7.15
CA THR A 15 9.45 -1.18 8.20
C THR A 15 10.23 -0.52 9.33
N TYR A 16 11.25 0.29 9.04
CA TYR A 16 12.07 0.88 10.10
C TYR A 16 11.30 1.88 10.97
N PRO A 17 10.58 2.87 10.41
CA PRO A 17 9.78 3.78 11.23
C PRO A 17 8.71 3.04 12.02
N GLY A 18 8.06 2.04 11.43
CA GLY A 18 7.04 1.24 12.11
C GLY A 18 7.61 0.42 13.28
N VAL A 19 8.77 -0.21 13.11
CA VAL A 19 9.46 -0.96 14.17
C VAL A 19 9.94 -0.05 15.29
N VAL A 20 10.56 1.09 14.95
CA VAL A 20 11.03 2.08 15.94
C VAL A 20 9.85 2.60 16.75
N PHE A 21 8.77 2.98 16.08
CA PHE A 21 7.58 3.50 16.74
C PHE A 21 6.88 2.46 17.62
N LEU A 22 6.73 1.23 17.13
CA LEU A 22 6.14 0.13 17.89
C LEU A 22 6.98 -0.22 19.12
N SER A 23 8.31 -0.31 18.96
CA SER A 23 9.24 -0.60 20.05
C SER A 23 9.17 0.49 21.13
N TRP A 24 9.15 1.77 20.73
CA TRP A 24 8.99 2.88 21.65
C TRP A 24 7.70 2.77 22.46
N MET A 25 6.58 2.51 21.79
CA MET A 25 5.30 2.38 22.46
C MET A 25 5.28 1.24 23.48
N GLN A 26 5.81 0.07 23.12
CA GLN A 26 5.81 -1.10 23.99
C GLN A 26 6.75 -0.93 25.18
N VAL A 27 7.98 -0.46 24.94
CA VAL A 27 8.98 -0.32 26.01
C VAL A 27 8.60 0.80 26.99
N CYS A 28 8.14 1.95 26.48
CA CYS A 28 7.81 3.09 27.34
C CYS A 28 6.48 2.92 28.09
N PHE A 29 5.42 2.44 27.43
CA PHE A 29 4.07 2.48 28.03
C PHE A 29 3.55 1.12 28.52
N LEU A 30 3.98 0.00 27.94
CA LEU A 30 3.57 -1.34 28.43
C LEU A 30 4.54 -1.93 29.45
N GLN A 31 5.84 -1.73 29.23
CA GLN A 31 6.90 -2.30 30.07
C GLN A 31 7.37 -1.30 31.14
N GLY A 32 7.15 0.00 30.96
CA GLY A 32 7.58 1.03 31.91
C GLY A 32 9.09 1.26 31.95
N ARG A 33 9.81 0.88 30.89
CA ARG A 33 11.29 0.82 30.84
C ARG A 33 11.87 1.85 29.87
N GLY A 34 11.33 3.07 29.87
CA GLY A 34 11.72 4.11 28.92
C GLY A 34 13.23 4.44 28.92
N SER A 35 13.91 4.31 30.06
CA SER A 35 15.37 4.52 30.16
C SER A 35 16.19 3.50 29.39
N SER A 36 15.70 2.28 29.23
CA SER A 36 16.38 1.19 28.51
C SER A 36 15.97 1.10 27.04
N TYR A 37 15.15 2.04 26.54
CA TYR A 37 14.61 2.01 25.18
C TYR A 37 15.70 1.95 24.12
N LEU A 38 16.72 2.82 24.20
CA LEU A 38 17.79 2.87 23.19
C LEU A 38 18.57 1.55 23.09
N THR A 39 18.88 0.93 24.23
CA THR A 39 19.59 -0.35 24.27
C THR A 39 18.75 -1.48 23.68
N GLY A 40 17.45 -1.53 24.01
CA GLY A 40 16.52 -2.50 23.43
C GLY A 40 16.31 -2.29 21.94
N LEU A 41 16.23 -1.03 21.50
CA LEU A 41 16.02 -0.64 20.12
C LEU A 41 17.14 -1.14 19.20
N ILE A 42 18.41 -1.07 19.64
CA ILE A 42 19.54 -1.57 18.85
C ILE A 42 19.37 -3.06 18.51
N ILE A 43 18.99 -3.87 19.50
CA ILE A 43 18.77 -5.31 19.29
C ILE A 43 17.59 -5.52 18.33
N THR A 44 16.49 -4.81 18.53
CA THR A 44 15.32 -4.88 17.64
C THR A 44 15.71 -4.51 16.21
N LEU A 45 16.48 -3.45 16.00
CA LEU A 45 16.93 -3.01 14.68
C LEU A 45 17.86 -4.01 14.00
N ILE A 46 18.76 -4.68 14.75
CA ILE A 46 19.62 -5.74 14.18
C ILE A 46 18.76 -6.90 13.68
N VAL A 47 17.79 -7.36 14.48
CA VAL A 47 16.87 -8.45 14.09
C VAL A 47 16.04 -8.03 12.88
N THR A 48 15.49 -6.81 12.88
CA THR A 48 14.77 -6.25 11.74
C THR A 48 15.64 -6.19 10.50
N THR A 49 16.90 -5.78 10.61
CA THR A 49 17.85 -5.71 9.48
C THR A 49 18.06 -7.09 8.87
N CYS A 50 18.33 -8.11 9.70
CA CYS A 50 18.51 -9.49 9.22
C CYS A 50 17.27 -10.00 8.48
N LEU A 51 16.07 -9.78 9.04
CA LEU A 51 14.81 -10.18 8.40
C LEU A 51 14.56 -9.41 7.10
N CYS A 52 14.83 -8.10 7.08
CA CYS A 52 14.70 -7.28 5.89
C CYS A 52 15.63 -7.76 4.78
N VAL A 53 16.89 -8.10 5.08
CA VAL A 53 17.84 -8.63 4.08
C VAL A 53 17.31 -9.94 3.47
N ILE A 54 16.80 -10.86 4.28
CA ILE A 54 16.22 -12.13 3.78
C ILE A 54 15.06 -11.84 2.82
N VAL A 55 14.12 -10.97 3.22
CA VAL A 55 12.98 -10.59 2.38
C VAL A 55 13.44 -9.94 1.07
N LEU A 56 14.40 -9.03 1.14
CA LEU A 56 14.94 -8.34 -0.04
C LEU A 56 15.66 -9.30 -0.99
N LEU A 57 16.40 -10.29 -0.49
CA LEU A 57 17.02 -11.32 -1.33
C LEU A 57 15.98 -12.15 -2.09
N ILE A 58 14.91 -12.57 -1.41
CA ILE A 58 13.79 -13.30 -2.03
C ILE A 58 13.14 -12.43 -3.11
N ILE A 59 12.85 -11.16 -2.81
CA ILE A 59 12.22 -10.25 -3.77
C ILE A 59 13.13 -9.97 -4.96
N TYR A 60 14.45 -9.82 -4.74
CA TYR A 60 15.42 -9.63 -5.81
C TYR A 60 15.38 -10.76 -6.83
N GLN A 61 15.31 -12.02 -6.36
CA GLN A 61 15.23 -13.19 -7.24
C GLN A 61 14.02 -13.16 -8.17
N PHE A 62 12.88 -12.63 -7.71
CA PHE A 62 11.68 -12.51 -8.54
C PHE A 62 11.63 -11.23 -9.38
N ALA A 63 12.12 -10.10 -8.86
CA ALA A 63 12.05 -8.81 -9.52
C ALA A 63 13.10 -8.66 -10.63
N HIS A 64 14.31 -9.18 -10.43
CA HIS A 64 15.41 -9.08 -11.39
C HIS A 64 15.07 -9.56 -12.82
N PRO A 65 14.48 -10.76 -13.05
CA PRO A 65 14.16 -11.20 -14.42
C PRO A 65 13.13 -10.28 -15.09
N VAL A 66 12.18 -9.73 -14.33
CA VAL A 66 11.16 -8.81 -14.85
C VAL A 66 11.75 -7.41 -15.09
N ASP A 67 12.71 -6.98 -14.28
CA ASP A 67 13.45 -5.73 -14.50
C ASP A 67 14.25 -5.78 -15.81
N LEU A 68 14.91 -6.91 -16.11
CA LEU A 68 15.57 -7.12 -17.39
C LEU A 68 14.59 -7.08 -18.56
N LEU A 69 13.43 -7.69 -18.40
CA LEU A 69 12.36 -7.67 -19.40
C LEU A 69 11.85 -6.24 -19.67
N CYS A 70 11.57 -5.48 -18.61
CA CYS A 70 11.13 -4.08 -18.72
C CYS A 70 12.18 -3.20 -19.42
N ASN A 71 13.47 -3.42 -19.12
CA ASN A 71 14.55 -2.69 -19.77
C ASN A 71 14.68 -3.06 -21.26
N ARG A 72 14.47 -4.33 -21.62
CA ARG A 72 14.45 -4.77 -23.02
C ARG A 72 13.32 -4.12 -23.81
N ILE A 73 12.09 -4.16 -23.28
CA ILE A 73 10.91 -3.54 -23.90
C ILE A 73 11.12 -2.03 -24.10
N LYS A 74 11.69 -1.34 -23.11
CA LYS A 74 11.99 0.10 -23.25
C LYS A 74 13.08 0.40 -24.28
N LYS A 75 14.08 -0.46 -24.41
CA LYS A 75 15.20 -0.26 -25.34
C LYS A 75 14.81 -0.59 -26.78
N GLU A 76 14.03 -1.65 -26.96
CA GLU A 76 13.62 -2.17 -28.27
C GLU A 76 12.26 -1.61 -28.74
N ASN A 77 11.52 -0.94 -27.85
CA ASN A 77 10.24 -0.26 -28.11
C ASN A 77 9.18 -1.14 -28.80
N TYR A 78 9.12 -2.43 -28.45
CA TYR A 78 8.13 -3.37 -28.98
C TYR A 78 6.91 -3.50 -28.05
N THR A 79 5.79 -3.94 -28.62
CA THR A 79 4.58 -4.27 -27.85
C THR A 79 4.75 -5.64 -27.17
N PRO A 80 4.65 -5.72 -25.83
CA PRO A 80 4.84 -6.97 -25.08
C PRO A 80 3.86 -8.06 -25.51
N THR A 81 4.31 -9.31 -25.45
CA THR A 81 3.46 -10.49 -25.65
C THR A 81 2.59 -10.78 -24.42
N LYS A 82 1.48 -11.53 -24.61
CA LYS A 82 0.56 -11.89 -23.51
C LYS A 82 1.26 -12.61 -22.34
N ASP A 83 2.30 -13.40 -22.62
CA ASP A 83 3.07 -14.11 -21.59
C ASP A 83 3.97 -13.16 -20.77
N GLU A 84 4.49 -12.10 -21.41
CA GLU A 84 5.29 -11.06 -20.76
C GLU A 84 4.42 -10.16 -19.86
N GLU A 85 3.21 -9.82 -20.31
CA GLU A 85 2.21 -9.11 -19.49
C GLU A 85 1.83 -9.94 -18.26
N LYS A 86 1.57 -11.24 -18.45
CA LYS A 86 1.24 -12.16 -17.35
C LYS A 86 2.35 -12.22 -16.31
N SER A 87 3.62 -12.23 -16.74
CA SER A 87 4.79 -12.27 -15.86
C SER A 87 4.84 -11.10 -14.88
N ILE A 88 4.47 -9.89 -15.31
CA ILE A 88 4.42 -8.70 -14.45
C ILE A 88 3.25 -8.76 -13.47
N LEU A 89 2.09 -9.22 -13.92
CA LEU A 89 0.93 -9.39 -13.05
C LEU A 89 1.20 -10.45 -11.97
N GLU A 90 1.87 -11.54 -12.32
CA GLU A 90 2.29 -12.57 -11.38
C GLU A 90 3.36 -12.07 -10.39
N LEU A 91 4.35 -11.29 -10.86
CA LEU A 91 5.34 -10.67 -9.99
C LEU A 91 4.65 -9.82 -8.91
N ASN A 92 3.70 -8.98 -9.31
CA ASN A 92 2.99 -8.11 -8.38
C ASN A 92 2.23 -8.91 -7.31
N LYS A 93 1.54 -10.00 -7.71
CA LYS A 93 0.87 -10.92 -6.78
C LYS A 93 1.87 -11.59 -5.82
N LYS A 94 3.03 -12.03 -6.32
CA LYS A 94 4.09 -12.65 -5.49
C LYS A 94 4.67 -11.66 -4.49
N ILE A 95 5.00 -10.45 -4.92
CA ILE A 95 5.54 -9.39 -4.06
C ILE A 95 4.53 -9.03 -2.96
N ASN A 96 3.26 -8.85 -3.32
CA ASN A 96 2.21 -8.56 -2.33
C ASN A 96 2.07 -9.69 -1.30
N LYS A 97 2.09 -10.96 -1.74
CA LYS A 97 2.05 -12.12 -0.83
C LYS A 97 3.26 -12.17 0.11
N ILE A 98 4.47 -11.94 -0.40
CA ILE A 98 5.70 -11.91 0.41
C ILE A 98 5.66 -10.75 1.42
N THR A 99 5.15 -9.59 1.02
CA THR A 99 5.00 -8.42 1.91
C THR A 99 4.06 -8.70 3.08
N VAL A 100 2.92 -9.36 2.81
CA VAL A 100 1.97 -9.76 3.86
C VAL A 100 2.62 -10.76 4.84
N ILE A 101 3.25 -11.82 4.32
CA ILE A 101 3.88 -12.86 5.15
C ILE A 101 5.01 -12.26 6.00
N SER A 102 5.88 -11.44 5.39
CA SER A 102 6.98 -10.79 6.10
C SER A 102 6.49 -9.81 7.16
N SER A 103 5.39 -9.09 6.90
CA SER A 103 4.79 -8.18 7.90
C SER A 103 4.24 -8.95 9.10
N ILE A 104 3.59 -10.09 8.88
CA ILE A 104 3.12 -10.97 9.97
C ILE A 104 4.31 -11.50 10.78
N ILE A 105 5.34 -12.04 10.12
CA ILE A 105 6.52 -12.60 10.80
C ILE A 105 7.27 -11.51 11.58
N GLY A 106 7.57 -10.38 10.92
CA GLY A 106 8.38 -9.31 11.49
C GLY A 106 7.67 -8.61 12.65
N TYR A 107 6.43 -8.14 12.43
CA TYR A 107 5.74 -7.37 13.44
C TYR A 107 5.10 -8.23 14.53
N LEU A 108 4.34 -9.28 14.17
CA LEU A 108 3.64 -10.06 15.19
C LEU A 108 4.60 -10.99 15.93
N PHE A 109 5.28 -11.90 15.21
CA PHE A 109 6.13 -12.90 15.86
C PHE A 109 7.42 -12.30 16.43
N GLY A 110 8.01 -11.30 15.77
CA GLY A 110 9.19 -10.60 16.30
C GLY A 110 8.93 -9.96 17.68
N ASN A 111 7.79 -9.30 17.88
CA ASN A 111 7.46 -8.68 19.17
C ASN A 111 7.01 -9.71 20.21
N LEU A 112 6.35 -10.79 19.80
CA LEU A 112 6.01 -11.88 20.72
C LEU A 112 7.26 -12.57 21.28
N ILE A 113 8.24 -12.88 20.43
CA ILE A 113 9.49 -13.53 20.86
C ILE A 113 10.25 -12.63 21.85
N THR A 114 10.41 -11.34 21.53
CA THR A 114 11.11 -10.39 22.43
C THR A 114 10.40 -10.22 23.76
N MET A 115 9.07 -10.21 23.78
CA MET A 115 8.28 -10.20 25.01
C MET A 115 8.47 -11.48 25.83
N ILE A 116 8.41 -12.67 25.20
CA ILE A 116 8.61 -13.96 25.89
C ILE A 116 10.01 -14.03 26.52
N ILE A 117 11.05 -13.60 25.80
CA ILE A 117 12.41 -13.52 26.33
C ILE A 117 12.47 -12.60 27.55
N SER A 118 11.80 -11.45 27.50
CA SER A 118 11.76 -10.49 28.61
C SER A 118 11.02 -11.06 29.82
N ILE A 119 9.92 -11.81 29.60
CA ILE A 119 9.24 -12.53 30.70
C ILE A 119 10.17 -13.60 31.30
N ALA A 120 10.84 -14.39 30.47
CA ALA A 120 11.73 -15.46 30.93
C ALA A 120 12.95 -14.95 31.72
N LYS A 121 13.43 -13.74 31.41
CA LYS A 121 14.51 -13.06 32.17
C LYS A 121 14.05 -12.46 33.51
N GLY A 122 12.74 -12.51 33.82
CA GLY A 122 12.17 -11.85 34.99
C GLY A 122 12.10 -10.32 34.85
N ASP A 123 12.30 -9.80 33.64
CA ASP A 123 12.33 -8.38 33.37
C ASP A 123 10.93 -7.74 33.48
N ILE A 124 9.92 -8.47 33.04
CA ILE A 124 8.53 -8.00 33.05
C ILE A 124 7.61 -9.09 33.61
N PRO A 125 6.59 -8.72 34.40
CA PRO A 125 5.63 -9.70 34.91
C PRO A 125 4.80 -10.30 33.76
N ALA A 126 4.51 -11.60 33.87
CA ALA A 126 3.70 -12.36 32.92
C ALA A 126 2.20 -12.05 33.11
N VAL A 127 1.78 -10.86 32.68
CA VAL A 127 0.37 -10.43 32.78
C VAL A 127 -0.36 -10.71 31.46
N PRO A 128 -1.47 -11.48 31.44
CA PRO A 128 -2.20 -11.81 30.22
C PRO A 128 -2.67 -10.59 29.42
N SER A 129 -3.10 -9.52 30.08
CA SER A 129 -3.56 -8.30 29.41
C SER A 129 -2.44 -7.62 28.62
N ARG A 130 -1.19 -7.65 29.09
CA ARG A 130 -0.03 -7.12 28.36
C ARG A 130 0.22 -7.91 27.09
N ILE A 131 0.15 -9.24 27.15
CA ILE A 131 0.37 -10.14 26.01
C ILE A 131 -0.67 -9.86 24.92
N ILE A 132 -1.94 -9.77 25.30
CA ILE A 132 -3.05 -9.46 24.38
C ILE A 132 -2.84 -8.10 23.71
N LEU A 133 -2.48 -7.08 24.49
CA LEU A 133 -2.22 -5.74 23.98
C LEU A 133 -1.03 -5.70 23.00
N VAL A 134 0.05 -6.42 23.28
CA VAL A 134 1.19 -6.57 22.35
C VAL A 134 0.76 -7.25 21.05
N ILE A 135 -0.04 -8.32 21.11
CA ILE A 135 -0.56 -9.02 19.92
C ILE A 135 -1.39 -8.08 19.05
N ILE A 136 -2.36 -7.38 19.64
CA ILE A 136 -3.26 -6.48 18.91
C ILE A 136 -2.45 -5.34 18.28
N GLN A 137 -1.61 -4.66 19.07
CA GLN A 137 -0.83 -3.52 18.60
C GLN A 137 0.17 -3.92 17.51
N SER A 138 0.87 -5.04 17.67
CA SER A 138 1.84 -5.52 16.69
C SER A 138 1.16 -5.93 15.39
N SER A 139 -0.02 -6.54 15.47
CA SER A 139 -0.83 -6.88 14.29
C SER A 139 -1.28 -5.64 13.52
N LEU A 140 -1.75 -4.61 14.23
CA LEU A 140 -2.18 -3.34 13.64
C LEU A 140 -1.02 -2.56 13.02
N ALA A 141 0.14 -2.51 13.69
CA ALA A 141 1.34 -1.89 13.15
C ALA A 141 1.84 -2.60 11.87
N GLY A 142 1.85 -3.94 11.90
CA GLY A 142 2.21 -4.75 10.73
C GLY A 142 1.21 -4.59 9.58
N ALA A 143 -0.09 -4.53 9.88
CA ALA A 143 -1.11 -4.25 8.86
C ALA A 143 -0.91 -2.87 8.23
N ALA A 144 -0.68 -1.82 9.02
CA ALA A 144 -0.42 -0.47 8.51
C ALA A 144 0.82 -0.42 7.59
N ALA A 145 1.93 -1.04 8.02
CA ALA A 145 3.17 -1.09 7.23
C ALA A 145 3.00 -1.92 5.93
N CYS A 146 2.26 -3.02 6.01
CA CYS A 146 1.95 -3.88 4.86
C CYS A 146 1.11 -3.11 3.82
N LEU A 147 0.04 -2.45 4.27
CA LEU A 147 -0.85 -1.69 3.39
C LEU A 147 -0.09 -0.54 2.72
N TYR A 148 0.72 0.21 3.47
CA TYR A 148 1.58 1.24 2.90
C TYR A 148 2.46 0.68 1.77
N THR A 149 3.14 -0.44 2.03
CA THR A 149 4.10 -1.01 1.09
C THR A 149 3.40 -1.51 -0.17
N VAL A 150 2.35 -2.32 -0.01
CA VAL A 150 1.58 -2.90 -1.13
C VAL A 150 0.97 -1.81 -2.02
N PHE A 151 0.27 -0.83 -1.44
CA PHE A 151 -0.40 0.20 -2.24
C PHE A 151 0.57 1.17 -2.90
N SER A 152 1.59 1.62 -2.16
CA SER A 152 2.61 2.49 -2.74
C SER A 152 3.36 1.78 -3.85
N PHE A 153 3.63 0.49 -3.69
CA PHE A 153 4.28 -0.33 -4.70
C PHE A 153 3.42 -0.50 -5.95
N ASP A 154 2.12 -0.77 -5.78
CA ASP A 154 1.18 -0.85 -6.90
C ASP A 154 1.16 0.44 -7.71
N VAL A 155 1.09 1.61 -7.04
CA VAL A 155 1.11 2.93 -7.67
C VAL A 155 2.42 3.20 -8.41
N LEU A 156 3.57 2.80 -7.85
CA LEU A 156 4.87 3.00 -8.50
C LEU A 156 5.07 2.06 -9.69
N ILE A 157 4.70 0.78 -9.56
CA ILE A 157 4.72 -0.14 -10.69
C ILE A 157 3.75 0.32 -11.78
N ALA A 158 2.60 0.94 -11.45
CA ALA A 158 1.66 1.43 -12.45
C ALA A 158 2.36 2.33 -13.50
N LYS A 159 3.32 3.16 -13.07
CA LYS A 159 4.11 4.01 -13.98
C LYS A 159 4.96 3.20 -14.95
N ILE A 160 5.46 2.04 -14.52
CA ILE A 160 6.18 1.09 -15.38
C ILE A 160 5.19 0.34 -16.26
N ARG A 161 4.05 -0.12 -15.72
CA ARG A 161 2.99 -0.81 -16.48
C ARG A 161 2.39 0.04 -17.60
N LYS A 162 2.37 1.38 -17.46
CA LYS A 162 1.97 2.26 -18.58
C LYS A 162 2.78 2.02 -19.86
N SER A 163 4.05 1.59 -19.77
CA SER A 163 4.84 1.27 -20.98
C SER A 163 4.35 0.04 -21.74
N PHE A 164 3.48 -0.78 -21.14
CA PHE A 164 2.91 -1.97 -21.74
C PHE A 164 1.67 -1.67 -22.60
N LYS A 165 1.14 -0.43 -22.56
CA LYS A 165 0.02 0.04 -23.39
C LYS A 165 -1.22 -0.88 -23.36
N ILE A 166 -1.55 -1.38 -22.17
CA ILE A 166 -2.73 -2.22 -21.97
C ILE A 166 -3.98 -1.34 -22.11
N LYS A 167 -4.86 -1.65 -23.06
CA LYS A 167 -6.06 -0.83 -23.36
C LYS A 167 -7.38 -1.42 -22.90
N HIS A 168 -7.43 -2.72 -22.66
CA HIS A 168 -8.64 -3.44 -22.26
C HIS A 168 -8.35 -4.40 -21.12
N ILE A 169 -9.29 -4.49 -20.19
CA ILE A 169 -9.23 -5.41 -19.05
C ILE A 169 -10.56 -6.14 -18.95
N GLN A 170 -10.51 -7.46 -18.83
CA GLN A 170 -11.72 -8.26 -18.60
C GLN A 170 -12.15 -8.18 -17.12
N GLN A 171 -13.46 -8.23 -16.85
CA GLN A 171 -14.01 -8.14 -15.50
C GLN A 171 -13.43 -9.19 -14.52
N GLU A 172 -13.10 -10.39 -15.01
CA GLU A 172 -12.48 -11.48 -14.22
C GLU A 172 -11.06 -11.15 -13.75
N GLN A 173 -10.39 -10.21 -14.41
CA GLN A 173 -9.04 -9.79 -14.05
C GLN A 173 -9.04 -8.80 -12.88
N ARG A 174 -10.19 -8.20 -12.54
CA ARG A 174 -10.37 -7.24 -11.43
C ARG A 174 -9.88 -7.84 -10.12
N SER A 175 -8.72 -7.38 -9.65
CA SER A 175 -8.06 -8.02 -8.50
C SER A 175 -8.37 -7.38 -7.16
N SER A 176 -8.89 -6.13 -7.12
CA SER A 176 -9.15 -5.42 -5.86
C SER A 176 -10.31 -4.43 -5.96
N LYS A 177 -11.12 -4.36 -4.90
CA LYS A 177 -12.13 -3.31 -4.68
C LYS A 177 -11.49 -2.19 -3.86
N ILE A 178 -11.43 -0.99 -4.44
CA ILE A 178 -10.73 0.17 -3.85
C ILE A 178 -11.44 0.64 -2.57
N SER A 179 -12.77 0.57 -2.55
CA SER A 179 -13.57 0.92 -1.36
C SER A 179 -13.22 0.04 -0.15
N SER A 180 -13.12 -1.29 -0.35
CA SER A 180 -12.73 -2.23 0.71
C SER A 180 -11.31 -1.97 1.22
N THR A 181 -10.40 -1.69 0.29
CA THR A 181 -9.02 -1.29 0.59
C THR A 181 -8.97 -0.04 1.48
N LEU A 182 -9.64 1.03 1.06
CA LEU A 182 -9.68 2.30 1.79
C LEU A 182 -10.29 2.12 3.17
N ALA A 183 -11.41 1.39 3.25
CA ALA A 183 -12.07 1.06 4.50
C ALA A 183 -11.13 0.32 5.44
N PHE A 184 -10.41 -0.70 4.95
CA PHE A 184 -9.48 -1.49 5.76
C PHE A 184 -8.32 -0.64 6.30
N ILE A 185 -7.78 0.28 5.51
CA ILE A 185 -6.71 1.20 5.94
C ILE A 185 -7.19 2.18 7.00
N ILE A 186 -8.35 2.81 6.77
CA ILE A 186 -8.94 3.76 7.72
C ILE A 186 -9.26 3.03 9.03
N LEU A 187 -9.89 1.86 8.95
CA LEU A 187 -10.25 1.04 10.11
C LEU A 187 -9.00 0.64 10.90
N THR A 188 -7.97 0.11 10.21
CA THR A 188 -6.68 -0.25 10.84
C THR A 188 -6.04 0.96 11.52
N SER A 189 -6.07 2.12 10.88
CA SER A 189 -5.48 3.36 11.43
C SER A 189 -6.22 3.86 12.66
N VAL A 190 -7.55 3.85 12.63
CA VAL A 190 -8.40 4.25 13.77
C VAL A 190 -8.21 3.30 14.95
N PHE A 191 -8.22 1.99 14.71
CA PHE A 191 -7.95 1.01 15.79
C PHE A 191 -6.53 1.14 16.33
N TYR A 192 -5.54 1.34 15.46
CA TYR A 192 -4.15 1.50 15.90
C TYR A 192 -3.98 2.75 16.76
N LEU A 193 -4.60 3.86 16.37
CA LEU A 193 -4.68 5.08 17.18
C LEU A 193 -5.33 4.82 18.55
N GLY A 194 -6.50 4.18 18.56
CA GLY A 194 -7.22 3.86 19.79
C GLY A 194 -6.43 2.98 20.74
N ILE A 195 -5.76 1.94 20.22
CA ILE A 195 -4.91 1.04 21.01
C ILE A 195 -3.68 1.80 21.55
N ASN A 196 -3.01 2.60 20.72
CA ASN A 196 -1.83 3.34 21.16
C ASN A 196 -2.17 4.35 22.27
N VAL A 197 -3.25 5.12 22.13
CA VAL A 197 -3.71 6.06 23.16
C VAL A 197 -4.15 5.30 24.42
N GLY A 198 -4.91 4.21 24.25
CA GLY A 198 -5.37 3.36 25.36
C GLY A 198 -4.25 2.67 26.14
N MET A 199 -3.06 2.52 25.56
CA MET A 199 -1.88 1.95 26.21
C MET A 199 -1.13 2.93 27.12
N VAL A 200 -1.23 4.25 26.88
CA VAL A 200 -0.52 5.26 27.68
C VAL A 200 -0.74 5.13 29.19
N PRO A 201 -1.98 4.90 29.70
CA PRO A 201 -2.21 4.75 31.13
C PRO A 201 -1.91 3.33 31.65
N TYR A 202 -1.56 2.36 30.80
CA TYR A 202 -1.44 0.96 31.20
C TYR A 202 -0.42 0.77 32.33
N ASN A 203 0.81 1.25 32.13
CA ASN A 203 1.84 1.14 33.17
C ASN A 203 1.53 2.05 34.38
N LEU A 204 0.91 3.22 34.18
CA LEU A 204 0.49 4.10 35.28
C LEU A 204 -0.46 3.37 36.22
N ILE A 205 -1.49 2.71 35.69
CA ILE A 205 -2.46 1.94 36.47
C ILE A 205 -1.79 0.72 37.10
N ALA A 206 -0.92 0.02 36.35
CA ALA A 206 -0.22 -1.17 36.84
C ALA A 206 0.78 -0.88 37.98
N THR A 207 1.33 0.34 38.04
CA THR A 207 2.31 0.78 39.06
C THR A 207 1.76 1.83 40.04
N SER A 208 0.50 2.23 39.91
CA SER A 208 -0.16 3.22 40.79
C SER A 208 -0.19 2.80 42.26
N ASN A 209 -0.02 1.50 42.55
CA ASN A 209 0.06 1.00 43.93
C ASN A 209 1.45 1.18 44.56
N SER A 210 2.49 1.59 43.81
CA SER A 210 3.86 1.65 44.33
C SER A 210 4.53 3.04 44.26
N ASN A 211 4.07 3.97 43.44
CA ASN A 211 4.72 5.28 43.29
C ASN A 211 3.74 6.46 43.38
N ASN A 212 4.06 7.40 44.27
CA ASN A 212 3.42 8.72 44.40
C ASN A 212 3.69 9.59 43.15
N ILE A 213 3.00 9.31 42.04
CA ILE A 213 2.99 10.19 40.88
C ILE A 213 2.11 11.38 41.23
N ALA A 214 2.72 12.55 41.44
CA ALA A 214 2.04 13.74 41.96
C ALA A 214 0.95 14.33 41.04
N THR A 215 0.88 13.95 39.75
CA THR A 215 -0.21 14.34 38.84
C THR A 215 -0.48 13.29 37.74
N PRO A 216 -1.13 12.16 38.04
CA PRO A 216 -1.33 11.06 37.09
C PRO A 216 -2.14 11.47 35.84
N LEU A 217 -3.08 12.41 36.02
CA LEU A 217 -3.93 12.93 34.96
C LEU A 217 -3.17 13.79 33.95
N SER A 218 -2.26 14.66 34.42
CA SER A 218 -1.48 15.55 33.55
C SER A 218 -0.53 14.75 32.64
N TYR A 219 0.11 13.72 33.22
CA TYR A 219 0.96 12.78 32.50
C TYR A 219 0.15 12.01 31.45
N TYR A 220 -1.00 11.46 31.83
CA TYR A 220 -1.87 10.74 30.90
C TYR A 220 -2.29 11.62 29.72
N ILE A 221 -2.79 12.83 29.98
CA ILE A 221 -3.24 13.75 28.92
C ILE A 221 -2.08 14.14 28.00
N GLY A 222 -0.94 14.55 28.57
CA GLY A 222 0.22 14.99 27.80
C GLY A 222 0.76 13.91 26.87
N TYR A 223 1.00 12.70 27.39
CA TYR A 223 1.49 11.60 26.56
C TYR A 223 0.43 11.06 25.60
N SER A 224 -0.86 11.07 25.96
CA SER A 224 -1.94 10.66 25.05
C SER A 224 -2.05 11.58 23.85
N ILE A 225 -1.97 12.90 24.04
CA ILE A 225 -1.95 13.87 22.94
C ILE A 225 -0.73 13.65 22.05
N PHE A 226 0.44 13.47 22.65
CA PHE A 226 1.67 13.23 21.90
C PHE A 226 1.59 11.94 21.07
N VAL A 227 1.19 10.83 21.68
CA VAL A 227 1.02 9.53 21.01
C VAL A 227 -0.05 9.61 19.92
N MET A 228 -1.14 10.34 20.15
CA MET A 228 -2.17 10.58 19.16
C MET A 228 -1.59 11.28 17.92
N ILE A 229 -0.86 12.39 18.11
CA ILE A 229 -0.23 13.14 17.00
C ILE A 229 0.75 12.25 16.22
N VAL A 230 1.65 11.56 16.91
CA VAL A 230 2.66 10.72 16.24
C VAL A 230 2.02 9.56 15.49
N THR A 231 1.00 8.90 16.08
CA THR A 231 0.26 7.81 15.40
C THR A 231 -0.51 8.35 14.19
N THR A 232 -1.14 9.51 14.30
CA THR A 232 -1.84 10.16 13.18
C THR A 232 -0.87 10.50 12.04
N ILE A 233 0.33 10.99 12.33
CA ILE A 233 1.35 11.24 11.30
C ILE A 233 1.75 9.94 10.62
N TYR A 234 2.04 8.88 11.40
CA TYR A 234 2.44 7.57 10.86
C TYR A 234 1.36 6.96 9.95
N CYS A 235 0.10 6.98 10.37
CA CYS A 235 -1.02 6.45 9.59
C CYS A 235 -1.51 7.40 8.48
N GLY A 236 -1.30 8.71 8.63
CA GLY A 236 -1.77 9.72 7.68
C GLY A 236 -1.02 9.69 6.35
N ILE A 237 0.29 9.39 6.39
CA ILE A 237 1.14 9.28 5.19
C ILE A 237 0.59 8.24 4.18
N PRO A 238 0.34 6.96 4.54
CA PRO A 238 -0.23 5.98 3.61
C PRO A 238 -1.59 6.40 3.06
N ILE A 239 -2.47 6.94 3.92
CA ILE A 239 -3.79 7.40 3.51
C ILE A 239 -3.67 8.50 2.45
N TYR A 240 -2.80 9.49 2.69
CA TYR A 240 -2.57 10.59 1.76
C TYR A 240 -2.07 10.11 0.39
N ILE A 241 -1.08 9.19 0.38
CA ILE A 241 -0.52 8.64 -0.87
C ILE A 241 -1.62 7.97 -1.72
N ILE A 242 -2.50 7.20 -1.08
CA ILE A 242 -3.58 6.49 -1.77
C ILE A 242 -4.63 7.46 -2.30
N LEU A 243 -5.07 8.42 -1.48
CA LEU A 243 -6.04 9.43 -1.90
C LEU A 243 -5.49 10.27 -3.07
N LYS A 244 -4.21 10.65 -3.02
CA LYS A 244 -3.54 11.35 -4.11
C LYS A 244 -3.51 10.51 -5.38
N ALA A 245 -3.14 9.23 -5.29
CA ALA A 245 -3.10 8.34 -6.43
C ALA A 245 -4.48 8.12 -7.07
N ILE A 246 -5.54 8.05 -6.26
CA ILE A 246 -6.92 7.96 -6.74
C ILE A 246 -7.32 9.26 -7.47
N ARG A 247 -7.04 10.42 -6.88
CA ARG A 247 -7.34 11.72 -7.47
C ARG A 247 -6.67 11.89 -8.83
N GLU A 248 -5.39 11.57 -8.94
CA GLU A 248 -4.64 11.70 -10.20
C GLU A 248 -5.26 10.85 -11.32
N ARG A 249 -5.71 9.62 -11.02
CA ARG A 249 -6.36 8.76 -12.02
C ARG A 249 -7.74 9.26 -12.43
N LEU A 250 -8.52 9.77 -11.47
CA LEU A 250 -9.84 10.33 -11.75
C LEU A 250 -9.72 11.56 -12.65
N GLN A 251 -8.73 12.43 -12.39
CA GLN A 251 -8.44 13.59 -13.24
C GLN A 251 -8.06 13.16 -14.66
N LEU A 252 -7.14 12.20 -14.82
CA LEU A 252 -6.76 11.70 -16.15
C LEU A 252 -7.96 11.18 -16.97
N ASN A 253 -8.85 10.41 -16.33
CA ASN A 253 -10.05 9.92 -17.02
C ASN A 253 -11.02 11.06 -17.34
N SER A 254 -11.19 12.02 -16.44
CA SER A 254 -12.03 13.20 -16.66
C SER A 254 -11.51 14.03 -17.84
N ASP A 255 -10.21 14.31 -17.88
CA ASP A 255 -9.58 15.11 -18.93
C ASP A 255 -9.75 14.44 -20.30
N LYS A 256 -9.59 13.10 -20.37
CA LYS A 256 -9.77 12.35 -21.62
C LYS A 256 -11.22 12.29 -22.10
N ILE A 257 -12.19 12.19 -21.18
CA ILE A 257 -13.62 12.31 -21.53
C ILE A 257 -13.92 13.74 -22.02
N HIS A 258 -13.30 14.75 -21.41
CA HIS A 258 -13.47 16.14 -21.85
C HIS A 258 -12.86 16.38 -23.24
N GLU A 259 -11.65 15.87 -23.51
CA GLU A 259 -11.03 15.92 -24.84
C GLU A 259 -11.89 15.23 -25.90
N LEU A 260 -12.48 14.07 -25.57
CA LEU A 260 -13.43 13.39 -26.44
C LEU A 260 -14.65 14.27 -26.75
N ALA A 261 -15.23 14.91 -25.73
CA ALA A 261 -16.42 15.74 -25.87
C ALA A 261 -16.15 17.04 -26.66
N GLU A 262 -14.99 17.66 -26.46
CA GLU A 262 -14.66 18.97 -27.04
C GLU A 262 -14.01 18.87 -28.42
N LYS A 263 -13.07 17.93 -28.59
CA LYS A 263 -12.25 17.82 -29.82
C LYS A 263 -12.68 16.68 -30.73
N GLY A 264 -13.53 15.76 -30.25
CA GLY A 264 -13.94 14.57 -31.00
C GLY A 264 -12.79 13.60 -31.28
N ASP A 265 -11.68 13.69 -30.54
CA ASP A 265 -10.54 12.79 -30.73
C ASP A 265 -10.85 11.40 -30.16
N LEU A 266 -11.17 10.49 -31.09
CA LEU A 266 -11.48 9.08 -30.83
C LEU A 266 -10.29 8.17 -31.14
N SER A 267 -9.11 8.71 -31.42
CA SER A 267 -7.94 7.93 -31.87
C SER A 267 -7.07 7.44 -30.72
N GLU A 268 -6.96 8.22 -29.65
CA GLU A 268 -6.22 7.82 -28.45
C GLU A 268 -7.09 7.00 -27.49
N ARG A 269 -6.48 6.03 -26.82
CA ARG A 269 -7.09 5.25 -25.74
C ARG A 269 -6.31 5.48 -24.46
N ILE A 270 -7.00 5.36 -23.33
CA ILE A 270 -6.38 5.54 -22.02
C ILE A 270 -5.65 4.25 -21.65
N ASP A 271 -4.35 4.34 -21.37
CA ASP A 271 -3.55 3.21 -20.92
C ASP A 271 -3.95 2.78 -19.50
N ILE A 272 -4.32 1.52 -19.36
CA ILE A 272 -4.70 0.93 -18.09
C ILE A 272 -3.46 0.33 -17.42
N SER A 273 -3.09 0.88 -16.27
CA SER A 273 -1.86 0.51 -15.57
C SER A 273 -2.09 -0.33 -14.30
N ILE A 274 -3.32 -0.34 -13.78
CA ILE A 274 -3.72 -1.13 -12.60
C ILE A 274 -5.08 -1.77 -12.87
N VAL A 275 -5.22 -3.02 -12.41
CA VAL A 275 -6.39 -3.88 -12.61
C VAL A 275 -7.33 -3.76 -11.40
N ASP A 276 -7.79 -2.54 -11.12
CA ASP A 276 -8.70 -2.20 -10.02
C ASP A 276 -10.00 -1.56 -10.53
N ASP A 277 -10.84 -1.04 -9.63
CA ASP A 277 -12.11 -0.41 -9.98
C ASP A 277 -11.95 0.77 -10.97
N PHE A 278 -10.85 1.54 -10.85
CA PHE A 278 -10.55 2.62 -11.80
C PHE A 278 -9.98 2.08 -13.11
N GLY A 279 -9.19 1.00 -13.07
CA GLY A 279 -8.76 0.30 -14.27
C GLY A 279 -9.93 -0.20 -15.09
N TYR A 280 -10.94 -0.77 -14.43
CA TYR A 280 -12.17 -1.21 -15.08
C TYR A 280 -12.97 -0.03 -15.64
N LEU A 281 -13.15 1.04 -14.87
CA LEU A 281 -13.76 2.29 -15.37
C LEU A 281 -13.07 2.80 -16.64
N THR A 282 -11.74 2.76 -16.65
CA THR A 282 -10.92 3.17 -17.80
C THR A 282 -11.17 2.27 -19.01
N SER A 283 -11.29 0.95 -18.81
CA SER A 283 -11.66 0.00 -19.87
C SER A 283 -13.05 0.31 -20.45
N THR A 284 -14.04 0.60 -19.60
CA THR A 284 -15.39 0.95 -20.05
C THR A 284 -15.41 2.27 -20.83
N VAL A 285 -14.59 3.25 -20.45
CA VAL A 285 -14.42 4.50 -21.23
C VAL A 285 -13.81 4.21 -22.60
N ASN A 286 -12.80 3.33 -22.67
CA ASN A 286 -12.19 2.92 -23.94
C ASN A 286 -13.23 2.21 -24.85
N GLU A 287 -14.04 1.29 -24.30
CA GLU A 287 -15.11 0.59 -25.04
C GLU A 287 -16.19 1.56 -25.54
N MET A 288 -16.54 2.58 -24.75
CA MET A 288 -17.43 3.65 -25.18
C MET A 288 -16.84 4.42 -26.36
N MET A 289 -15.55 4.77 -26.32
CA MET A 289 -14.86 5.42 -27.45
C MET A 289 -14.86 4.55 -28.71
N ASP A 290 -14.64 3.24 -28.57
CA ASP A 290 -14.72 2.30 -29.70
C ASP A 290 -16.12 2.29 -30.32
N THR A 291 -17.15 2.25 -29.46
CA THR A 291 -18.55 2.26 -29.90
C THR A 291 -18.89 3.53 -30.65
N VAL A 292 -18.54 4.70 -30.10
CA VAL A 292 -18.78 6.01 -30.75
C VAL A 292 -18.03 6.10 -32.08
N SER A 293 -16.76 5.68 -32.13
CA SER A 293 -15.96 5.66 -33.36
C SER A 293 -16.59 4.79 -34.44
N ASN A 294 -17.03 3.58 -34.07
CA ASN A 294 -17.72 2.67 -34.98
C ASN A 294 -19.04 3.26 -35.50
N THR A 295 -19.84 3.88 -34.62
CA THR A 295 -21.09 4.54 -35.02
C THR A 295 -20.84 5.68 -36.00
N ILE A 296 -19.85 6.54 -35.76
CA ILE A 296 -19.50 7.64 -36.68
C ILE A 296 -19.03 7.11 -38.03
N ASN A 297 -18.21 6.06 -38.04
CA ASN A 297 -17.76 5.44 -39.28
C ASN A 297 -18.91 4.83 -40.07
N SER A 298 -19.85 4.13 -39.41
CA SER A 298 -21.06 3.61 -40.05
C SER A 298 -21.91 4.73 -40.66
N PHE A 299 -22.15 5.82 -39.92
CA PHE A 299 -22.86 6.99 -40.44
C PHE A 299 -22.17 7.59 -41.67
N LYS A 300 -20.84 7.68 -41.66
CA LYS A 300 -20.07 8.20 -42.81
C LYS A 300 -20.22 7.30 -44.04
N VAL A 301 -20.19 5.98 -43.86
CA VAL A 301 -20.38 5.01 -44.94
C VAL A 301 -21.79 5.12 -45.52
N GLU A 302 -22.83 5.16 -44.68
CA GLU A 302 -24.22 5.31 -45.11
C GLU A 302 -24.46 6.65 -45.82
N SER A 303 -23.95 7.76 -45.28
CA SER A 303 -24.06 9.08 -45.91
C SER A 303 -23.38 9.12 -47.28
N THR A 304 -22.20 8.49 -47.42
CA THR A 304 -21.51 8.39 -48.72
C THR A 304 -22.32 7.54 -49.72
N SER A 305 -22.98 6.48 -49.26
CA SER A 305 -23.86 5.63 -50.08
C SER A 305 -25.09 6.40 -50.58
N VAL A 306 -25.71 7.19 -49.71
CA VAL A 306 -26.84 8.07 -50.08
C VAL A 306 -26.39 9.12 -51.10
N SER A 307 -25.25 9.78 -50.88
CA SER A 307 -24.70 10.77 -51.83
C SER A 307 -24.49 10.17 -53.21
N LYS A 308 -23.85 9.00 -53.29
CA LYS A 308 -23.66 8.29 -54.57
C LYS A 308 -24.97 7.89 -55.23
N SER A 309 -25.97 7.51 -54.46
CA SER A 309 -27.29 7.13 -54.99
C SER A 309 -28.04 8.35 -55.53
N ALA A 310 -27.87 9.52 -54.92
CA ALA A 310 -28.43 10.77 -55.42
C ALA A 310 -27.76 11.23 -56.73
N ASP A 311 -26.43 11.09 -56.84
CA ASP A 311 -25.69 11.42 -58.08
C ASP A 311 -26.05 10.51 -59.26
N ILE A 312 -26.54 9.29 -59.01
CA ILE A 312 -27.03 8.38 -60.06
C ILE A 312 -28.43 8.78 -60.56
N LEU A 313 -29.19 9.51 -59.75
CA LEU A 313 -30.56 9.95 -60.06
C LEU A 313 -30.64 11.36 -60.66
N SER A 314 -29.54 12.13 -60.66
CA SER A 314 -29.39 13.44 -61.31
C SER A 314 -28.84 13.31 -62.73
#